data_AF-A0A1N7MP50-F1
#
_entry.id   AF-A0A1N7MP50-F1
#
_cell.length_a   1.000
_cell.length_b   1.000
_cell.length_c   1.000
_cell.angle_alpha   90.00
_cell.angle_beta   90.00
_cell.angle_gamma   90.00
#
_symmetry.space_group_name_H-M   'P 1'
#
loop_
_entity.id
_entity.type
_entity.pdbx_description
1 polymer ?
#
loop_
_entity_poly.entity_id
_entity_poly.type
_entity_poly.pdbx_seq_one_letter_code
_entity_poly.pdbx_strand_id
1 'polypeptide(L)'
;MSNVVKLNVPSRLTDDEARYGALVATFARHRRAEDDVFWLKENAEILNVLESAAISPGREALTALSGFYDSVASRLSFFPQYYRFILSIALDLEDLGLPGQTAEALCARVADEGLPEAELSDLQRLEARRLLARRGIVALPRDGGLEERLRDFAARCSTFAIPNKKAAYELTHIVFYLSEYGRRDPRLSEAAETSLVYAGTLAFLDRNADLLSEIAIAMHYADIQVPQPWVEFLDNALNAMRVTAHSDSHRMDDYHEYLVANWRSATCRGAGFSGPIYSGAMRFDAAPRGTSPLRELSECLFLLGANRGDDWHGMRQTVGELLSPEARVVLHEAAAAVPAQFEAFFARFARAEGRGAGRSGP
;
A
#
# COMPACT_ATOMS: atom_id res chain seq x y z
N MET A 1 -46.62 -26.66 -16.90
CA MET A 1 -45.94 -26.11 -15.70
C MET A 1 -44.62 -25.52 -16.15
N SER A 2 -44.50 -24.19 -16.19
CA SER A 2 -43.26 -23.50 -16.58
C SER A 2 -42.44 -23.24 -15.32
N ASN A 3 -41.29 -23.92 -15.19
CA ASN A 3 -40.33 -23.62 -14.14
C ASN A 3 -39.61 -22.32 -14.50
N VAL A 4 -40.08 -21.21 -13.93
CA VAL A 4 -39.36 -19.94 -13.95
C VAL A 4 -38.18 -20.08 -12.99
N VAL A 5 -36.99 -20.34 -13.54
CA VAL A 5 -35.73 -20.21 -12.80
C VAL A 5 -35.51 -18.71 -12.56
N LYS A 6 -35.74 -18.24 -11.32
CA LYS A 6 -35.30 -16.91 -10.92
C LYS A 6 -33.78 -16.89 -10.91
N LEU A 7 -33.18 -16.38 -11.98
CA LEU A 7 -31.79 -15.93 -11.97
C LEU A 7 -31.72 -14.74 -11.01
N ASN A 8 -31.33 -15.00 -9.75
CA ASN A 8 -30.89 -13.96 -8.82
C ASN A 8 -29.54 -13.43 -9.33
N VAL A 9 -29.57 -12.60 -10.36
CA VAL A 9 -28.39 -11.82 -10.76
C VAL A 9 -28.26 -10.68 -9.75
N PRO A 10 -27.16 -10.58 -8.98
CA PRO A 10 -26.92 -9.44 -8.10
C PRO A 10 -26.97 -8.16 -8.92
N SER A 11 -27.77 -7.18 -8.49
CA SER A 11 -27.90 -5.91 -9.20
C SER A 11 -26.58 -5.13 -9.11
N ARG A 12 -25.95 -4.88 -10.26
CA ARG A 12 -24.82 -3.95 -10.36
C ARG A 12 -25.31 -2.55 -10.03
N LEU A 13 -24.61 -1.85 -9.13
CA LEU A 13 -24.92 -0.46 -8.78
C LEU A 13 -24.27 0.48 -9.81
N THR A 14 -25.04 1.49 -10.24
CA THR A 14 -24.64 2.45 -11.28
C THR A 14 -24.44 3.87 -10.75
N ASP A 15 -24.98 4.16 -9.57
CA ASP A 15 -24.81 5.42 -8.86
C ASP A 15 -23.57 5.36 -7.95
N ASP A 16 -22.75 6.41 -7.94
CA ASP A 16 -21.46 6.39 -7.24
C ASP A 16 -21.63 6.33 -5.71
N GLU A 17 -22.57 7.06 -5.13
CA GLU A 17 -22.86 6.98 -3.69
C GLU A 17 -23.32 5.58 -3.31
N ALA A 18 -24.22 4.97 -4.09
CA ALA A 18 -24.66 3.60 -3.86
C ALA A 18 -23.49 2.59 -3.95
N ARG A 19 -22.58 2.78 -4.90
CA ARG A 19 -21.41 1.91 -5.10
C ARG A 19 -20.42 2.02 -3.95
N TYR A 20 -20.03 3.23 -3.56
CA TYR A 20 -19.13 3.44 -2.43
C TYR A 20 -19.78 2.99 -1.11
N GLY A 21 -21.09 3.21 -0.96
CA GLY A 21 -21.83 2.70 0.19
C GLY A 21 -21.90 1.19 0.27
N ALA A 22 -22.06 0.51 -0.86
CA ALA A 22 -21.98 -0.94 -0.89
C ALA A 22 -20.57 -1.45 -0.55
N LEU A 23 -19.52 -0.76 -1.02
CA LEU A 23 -18.14 -1.09 -0.68
C LEU A 23 -17.88 -0.97 0.82
N VAL A 24 -18.22 0.16 1.44
CA VAL A 24 -18.12 0.37 2.90
C VAL A 24 -18.92 -0.70 3.65
N ALA A 25 -20.15 -0.99 3.22
CA ALA A 25 -20.99 -2.00 3.84
C ALA A 25 -20.38 -3.42 3.75
N THR A 26 -19.70 -3.76 2.65
CA THR A 26 -19.00 -5.05 2.52
C THR A 26 -17.94 -5.22 3.60
N PHE A 27 -17.09 -4.22 3.83
CA PHE A 27 -16.07 -4.25 4.87
C PHE A 27 -16.66 -4.25 6.28
N ALA A 28 -17.67 -3.41 6.51
CA ALA A 28 -18.29 -3.28 7.83
C ALA A 28 -19.07 -4.52 8.26
N ARG A 29 -19.76 -5.22 7.33
CA ARG A 29 -20.78 -6.22 7.68
C ARG A 29 -20.55 -7.63 7.12
N HIS A 30 -19.70 -7.80 6.12
CA HIS A 30 -19.69 -9.03 5.32
C HIS A 30 -18.34 -9.75 5.24
N ARG A 31 -17.22 -9.06 5.51
CA ARG A 31 -15.88 -9.65 5.40
C ARG A 31 -15.36 -10.24 6.69
N ARG A 32 -15.44 -9.49 7.79
CA ARG A 32 -14.90 -9.86 9.10
C ARG A 32 -15.95 -9.63 10.19
N ALA A 33 -15.82 -10.35 11.29
CA ALA A 33 -16.61 -10.08 12.48
C ALA A 33 -16.02 -8.86 13.22
N GLU A 34 -16.86 -8.05 13.86
CA GLU A 34 -16.45 -6.79 14.52
C GLU A 34 -15.51 -7.01 15.73
N ASP A 35 -15.43 -8.23 16.25
CA ASP A 35 -14.49 -8.64 17.30
C ASP A 35 -13.13 -9.13 16.77
N ASP A 36 -12.95 -9.23 15.46
CA ASP A 36 -11.68 -9.54 14.81
C ASP A 36 -10.83 -8.26 14.63
N VAL A 37 -9.55 -8.30 15.03
CA VAL A 37 -8.62 -7.17 14.81
C VAL A 37 -8.46 -6.85 13.31
N PHE A 38 -8.59 -7.84 12.44
CA PHE A 38 -8.56 -7.61 11.00
C PHE A 38 -9.78 -6.81 10.51
N TRP A 39 -10.91 -6.83 11.23
CA TRP A 39 -12.03 -5.94 10.93
C TRP A 39 -11.63 -4.47 11.12
N LEU A 40 -10.92 -4.15 12.22
CA LEU A 40 -10.45 -2.78 12.47
C LEU A 40 -9.48 -2.34 11.39
N LYS A 41 -8.53 -3.22 11.03
CA LYS A 41 -7.57 -2.95 9.96
C LYS A 41 -8.27 -2.69 8.62
N GLU A 42 -9.11 -3.62 8.17
CA GLU A 42 -9.76 -3.53 6.86
C GLU A 42 -10.69 -2.31 6.75
N ASN A 43 -11.43 -1.98 7.84
CA ASN A 43 -12.29 -0.79 7.85
C ASN A 43 -11.50 0.52 7.93
N ALA A 44 -10.37 0.55 8.65
CA ALA A 44 -9.48 1.71 8.63
C ALA A 44 -8.90 1.95 7.22
N GLU A 45 -8.50 0.88 6.52
CA GLU A 45 -7.95 0.96 5.16
C GLU A 45 -8.95 1.52 4.14
N ILE A 46 -10.18 0.97 4.07
CA ILE A 46 -11.17 1.48 3.10
C ILE A 46 -11.55 2.93 3.39
N LEU A 47 -11.77 3.30 4.65
CA LEU A 47 -12.13 4.68 5.00
C LEU A 47 -10.98 5.64 4.66
N ASN A 48 -9.75 5.27 5.01
CA ASN A 48 -8.59 6.09 4.71
C ASN A 48 -8.36 6.24 3.20
N VAL A 49 -8.58 5.20 2.39
CA VAL A 49 -8.52 5.27 0.92
C VAL A 49 -9.55 6.24 0.37
N LEU A 50 -10.82 6.14 0.82
CA LEU A 50 -11.88 7.05 0.37
C LEU A 50 -11.56 8.51 0.76
N GLU A 51 -11.12 8.72 2.00
CA GLU A 51 -10.77 10.03 2.55
C GLU A 51 -9.58 10.65 1.79
N SER A 52 -8.51 9.89 1.60
CA SER A 52 -7.29 10.35 0.92
C SER A 52 -7.47 10.54 -0.59
N ALA A 53 -8.45 9.86 -1.19
CA ALA A 53 -8.82 10.02 -2.59
C ALA A 53 -9.91 11.09 -2.82
N ALA A 54 -10.36 11.76 -1.76
CA ALA A 54 -11.49 12.70 -1.78
C ALA A 54 -12.78 12.09 -2.38
N ILE A 55 -13.02 10.81 -2.12
CA ILE A 55 -14.21 10.07 -2.55
C ILE A 55 -15.22 10.11 -1.41
N SER A 56 -16.34 10.80 -1.63
CA SER A 56 -17.44 10.88 -0.67
C SER A 56 -18.42 9.72 -0.88
N PRO A 57 -18.53 8.75 0.05
CA PRO A 57 -19.47 7.64 -0.09
C PRO A 57 -20.93 8.01 0.22
N GLY A 58 -21.18 9.26 0.65
CA GLY A 58 -22.48 9.71 1.14
C GLY A 58 -22.72 9.33 2.60
N ARG A 59 -23.53 10.12 3.32
CA ARG A 59 -23.76 9.91 4.77
C ARG A 59 -24.42 8.55 5.07
N GLU A 60 -25.33 8.11 4.21
CA GLU A 60 -26.03 6.83 4.41
C GLU A 60 -25.07 5.63 4.38
N ALA A 61 -24.01 5.70 3.57
CA ALA A 61 -22.97 4.67 3.53
C ALA A 61 -22.27 4.49 4.88
N LEU A 62 -22.00 5.59 5.58
CA LEU A 62 -21.28 5.59 6.85
C LEU A 62 -22.11 5.00 8.00
N THR A 63 -23.44 4.89 7.84
CA THR A 63 -24.32 4.25 8.84
C THR A 63 -23.99 2.77 9.08
N ALA A 64 -23.27 2.12 8.16
CA ALA A 64 -22.77 0.77 8.37
C ALA A 64 -21.82 0.65 9.58
N LEU A 65 -21.19 1.76 9.97
CA LEU A 65 -20.21 1.84 11.04
C LEU A 65 -20.70 2.69 12.23
N SER A 66 -21.96 3.15 12.24
CA SER A 66 -22.45 4.02 13.32
C SER A 66 -22.44 3.33 14.68
N GLY A 67 -22.81 2.04 14.76
CA GLY A 67 -22.76 1.29 16.03
C GLY A 67 -21.34 1.14 16.59
N PHE A 68 -20.34 1.03 15.71
CA PHE A 68 -18.94 1.07 16.11
C PHE A 68 -18.56 2.46 16.63
N TYR A 69 -18.93 3.53 15.89
CA TYR A 69 -18.68 4.92 16.29
C TYR A 69 -19.31 5.26 17.64
N ASP A 70 -20.55 4.82 17.91
CA ASP A 70 -21.25 5.05 19.17
C ASP A 70 -20.56 4.35 20.36
N SER A 71 -19.84 3.25 20.11
CA SER A 71 -19.12 2.47 21.13
C SER A 71 -17.61 2.73 21.16
N VAL A 72 -17.09 3.63 20.32
CA VAL A 72 -15.65 3.80 20.12
C VAL A 72 -14.90 4.21 21.39
N ALA A 73 -15.52 5.01 22.26
CA ALA A 73 -14.91 5.48 23.49
C ALA A 73 -14.75 4.36 24.53
N SER A 74 -15.74 3.47 24.64
CA SER A 74 -15.65 2.30 25.53
C SER A 74 -14.67 1.26 24.98
N ARG A 75 -14.65 1.07 23.65
CA ARG A 75 -13.67 0.22 22.97
C ARG A 75 -12.25 0.71 23.20
N LEU A 76 -11.98 2.01 23.06
CA LEU A 76 -10.66 2.58 23.36
C LEU A 76 -10.24 2.35 24.81
N SER A 77 -11.17 2.52 25.77
CA SER A 77 -10.87 2.24 27.18
C SER A 77 -10.44 0.81 27.45
N PHE A 78 -11.05 -0.15 26.77
CA PHE A 78 -10.85 -1.57 27.04
C PHE A 78 -9.72 -2.18 26.19
N PHE A 79 -9.53 -1.67 24.97
CA PHE A 79 -8.52 -2.14 24.02
C PHE A 79 -7.57 -1.01 23.57
N PRO A 80 -6.83 -0.37 24.49
CA PRO A 80 -5.96 0.76 24.17
C PRO A 80 -4.84 0.39 23.18
N GLN A 81 -4.43 -0.88 23.09
CA GLN A 81 -3.42 -1.35 22.13
C GLN A 81 -3.85 -1.21 20.66
N TYR A 82 -5.14 -1.01 20.38
CA TYR A 82 -5.66 -0.82 19.03
C TYR A 82 -6.02 0.64 18.71
N TYR A 83 -5.57 1.59 19.54
CA TYR A 83 -5.98 2.99 19.43
C TYR A 83 -5.73 3.61 18.04
N ARG A 84 -4.66 3.23 17.31
CA ARG A 84 -4.40 3.77 15.97
C ARG A 84 -5.50 3.43 14.98
N PHE A 85 -5.98 2.18 14.96
CA PHE A 85 -7.12 1.80 14.11
C PHE A 85 -8.42 2.46 14.56
N ILE A 86 -8.66 2.48 15.88
CA ILE A 86 -9.86 3.09 16.47
C ILE A 86 -9.93 4.59 16.13
N LEU A 87 -8.82 5.31 16.31
CA LEU A 87 -8.70 6.72 15.95
C LEU A 87 -8.82 6.93 14.44
N SER A 88 -8.13 6.13 13.61
CA SER A 88 -8.22 6.27 12.15
C SER A 88 -9.66 6.15 11.68
N ILE A 89 -10.39 5.11 12.12
CA ILE A 89 -11.80 4.93 11.76
C ILE A 89 -12.64 6.12 12.23
N ALA A 90 -12.52 6.54 13.50
CA ALA A 90 -13.34 7.63 14.03
C ALA A 90 -13.07 8.95 13.31
N LEU A 91 -11.80 9.27 13.03
CA LEU A 91 -11.40 10.47 12.32
C LEU A 91 -11.85 10.44 10.86
N ASP A 92 -11.67 9.31 10.16
CA ASP A 92 -12.06 9.18 8.76
C ASP A 92 -13.59 9.20 8.60
N LEU A 93 -14.35 8.61 9.52
CA LEU A 93 -15.81 8.71 9.53
C LEU A 93 -16.27 10.18 9.64
N GLU A 94 -15.70 10.96 10.55
CA GLU A 94 -16.04 12.37 10.72
C GLU A 94 -15.62 13.20 9.49
N ASP A 95 -14.39 13.00 9.00
CA ASP A 95 -13.86 13.75 7.87
C ASP A 95 -14.58 13.40 6.55
N LEU A 96 -15.14 12.18 6.42
CA LEU A 96 -16.03 11.76 5.33
C LEU A 96 -17.49 12.22 5.49
N GLY A 97 -17.85 12.88 6.59
CA GLY A 97 -19.14 13.57 6.77
C GLY A 97 -20.14 12.92 7.73
N LEU A 98 -19.72 11.94 8.54
CA LEU A 98 -20.50 11.48 9.69
C LEU A 98 -20.49 12.60 10.77
N PRO A 99 -21.64 13.09 11.23
CA PRO A 99 -21.67 14.17 12.22
C PRO A 99 -21.20 13.67 13.59
N GLY A 100 -20.29 14.41 14.23
CA GLY A 100 -19.83 14.13 15.58
C GLY A 100 -18.57 14.91 15.95
N GLN A 101 -18.15 14.77 17.21
CA GLN A 101 -16.90 15.32 17.76
C GLN A 101 -16.18 14.27 18.62
N THR A 102 -16.57 13.00 18.51
CA THR A 102 -16.04 11.92 19.33
C THR A 102 -14.55 11.75 19.06
N ALA A 103 -14.09 11.84 17.81
CA ALA A 103 -12.69 11.64 17.47
C ALA A 103 -11.78 12.71 18.09
N GLU A 104 -12.25 13.96 18.26
CA GLU A 104 -11.51 15.01 18.98
C GLU A 104 -11.28 14.62 20.45
N ALA A 105 -12.34 14.17 21.14
CA ALA A 105 -12.24 13.70 22.52
C ALA A 105 -11.33 12.47 22.66
N LEU A 106 -11.40 11.53 21.70
CA LEU A 106 -10.49 10.37 21.69
C LEU A 106 -9.03 10.80 21.48
N CYS A 107 -8.76 11.73 20.56
CA CYS A 107 -7.41 12.22 20.31
C CYS A 107 -6.82 12.87 21.57
N ALA A 108 -7.59 13.71 22.25
CA ALA A 108 -7.18 14.31 23.52
C ALA A 108 -6.84 13.26 24.58
N ARG A 109 -7.69 12.23 24.69
CA ARG A 109 -7.49 11.13 25.64
C ARG A 109 -6.25 10.28 25.31
N VAL A 110 -6.07 9.90 24.04
CA VAL A 110 -4.90 9.13 23.59
C VAL A 110 -3.60 9.86 23.91
N ALA A 111 -3.60 11.19 23.75
CA ALA A 111 -2.45 12.03 24.09
C ALA A 111 -2.23 12.15 25.61
N ASP A 112 -3.30 12.32 26.40
CA ASP A 112 -3.22 12.42 27.87
C ASP A 112 -2.75 11.11 28.52
N GLU A 113 -3.22 9.97 28.01
CA GLU A 113 -2.81 8.64 28.47
C GLU A 113 -1.40 8.24 27.99
N GLY A 114 -0.78 9.00 27.09
CA GLY A 114 0.55 8.72 26.57
C GLY A 114 0.63 7.40 25.79
N LEU A 115 -0.40 7.06 25.01
CA LEU A 115 -0.38 5.84 24.20
C LEU A 115 0.67 5.85 23.08
N PRO A 116 0.95 6.98 22.38
CA PRO A 116 2.01 7.04 21.36
C PRO A 116 3.40 6.66 21.88
N GLU A 117 3.68 6.87 23.17
CA GLU A 117 4.95 6.55 23.82
C GLU A 117 5.21 5.03 23.87
N ALA A 118 4.16 4.22 23.81
CA ALA A 118 4.24 2.76 23.84
C ALA A 118 4.51 2.12 22.46
N GLU A 119 4.49 2.91 21.37
CA GLU A 119 4.74 2.38 20.03
C GLU A 119 6.15 1.79 19.90
N LEU A 120 6.26 0.70 19.14
CA LEU A 120 7.53 -0.04 19.05
C LEU A 120 8.46 0.56 17.99
N SER A 121 7.91 1.01 16.86
CA SER A 121 8.68 1.54 15.74
C SER A 121 8.47 3.03 15.52
N ASP A 122 9.47 3.66 14.91
CA ASP A 122 9.37 5.06 14.48
C ASP A 122 8.23 5.27 13.47
N LEU A 123 7.95 4.30 12.61
CA LEU A 123 6.84 4.40 11.66
C LEU A 123 5.49 4.48 12.39
N GLN A 124 5.29 3.65 13.41
CA GLN A 124 4.07 3.67 14.23
C GLN A 124 3.95 4.96 15.04
N ARG A 125 5.07 5.48 15.56
CA ARG A 125 5.12 6.79 16.22
C ARG A 125 4.75 7.93 15.27
N LEU A 126 5.20 7.88 14.02
CA LEU A 126 4.87 8.90 13.03
C LEU A 126 3.39 8.83 12.64
N GLU A 127 2.84 7.62 12.48
CA GLU A 127 1.40 7.43 12.26
C GLU A 127 0.58 8.03 13.42
N ALA A 128 0.95 7.73 14.67
CA ALA A 128 0.29 8.29 15.86
C ALA A 128 0.34 9.83 15.87
N ARG A 129 1.50 10.41 15.53
CA ARG A 129 1.67 11.87 15.40
C ARG A 129 0.75 12.44 14.33
N ARG A 130 0.65 11.79 13.17
CA ARG A 130 -0.24 12.21 12.07
C ARG A 130 -1.72 12.13 12.48
N LEU A 131 -2.14 11.05 13.15
CA LEU A 131 -3.52 10.88 13.61
C LEU A 131 -3.92 11.99 14.59
N LEU A 132 -3.08 12.28 15.59
CA LEU A 132 -3.36 13.32 16.59
C LEU A 132 -3.28 14.75 16.00
N ALA A 133 -2.39 14.97 15.03
CA ALA A 133 -2.28 16.25 14.35
C ALA A 133 -3.56 16.66 13.59
N ARG A 134 -4.40 15.70 13.16
CA ARG A 134 -5.70 15.97 12.52
C ARG A 134 -6.70 16.70 13.42
N ARG A 135 -6.44 16.75 14.72
CA ARG A 135 -7.21 17.53 15.72
C ARG A 135 -6.32 18.54 16.46
N GLY A 136 -5.20 18.94 15.84
CA GLY A 136 -4.31 19.98 16.36
C GLY A 136 -3.44 19.56 17.55
N ILE A 137 -3.34 18.27 17.84
CA ILE A 137 -2.58 17.75 18.99
C ILE A 137 -1.17 17.35 18.56
N VAL A 138 -0.16 17.88 19.26
CA VAL A 138 1.24 17.55 19.04
C VAL A 138 1.62 16.31 19.84
N ALA A 139 1.65 15.14 19.18
CA ALA A 139 2.09 13.89 19.80
C ALA A 139 3.62 13.79 19.90
N LEU A 140 4.10 13.15 20.96
CA LEU A 140 5.53 12.89 21.20
C LEU A 140 6.37 14.18 21.11
N PRO A 141 6.02 15.27 21.84
CA PRO A 141 6.68 16.58 21.70
C PRO A 141 8.16 16.55 22.09
N ARG A 142 8.60 15.51 22.81
CA ARG A 142 10.00 15.31 23.21
C ARG A 142 10.84 14.57 22.18
N ASP A 143 10.23 13.92 21.17
CA ASP A 143 10.96 13.21 20.11
C ASP A 143 11.08 14.07 18.85
N GLY A 144 11.99 15.05 18.91
CA GLY A 144 12.29 15.94 17.79
C GLY A 144 12.98 15.25 16.60
N GLY A 145 13.62 14.11 16.83
CA GLY A 145 14.39 13.38 15.79
C GLY A 145 13.58 12.34 15.02
N LEU A 146 12.31 12.12 15.34
CA LEU A 146 11.49 11.06 14.74
C LEU A 146 11.45 11.12 13.21
N GLU A 147 11.13 12.28 12.65
CA GLU A 147 11.06 12.45 11.19
C GLU A 147 12.43 12.32 10.53
N GLU A 148 13.50 12.80 11.19
CA GLU A 148 14.87 12.68 10.68
C GLU A 148 15.29 11.22 10.55
N ARG A 149 15.05 10.38 11.58
CA ARG A 149 15.36 8.94 11.52
C ARG A 149 14.63 8.21 10.40
N LEU A 150 13.37 8.58 10.15
CA LEU A 150 12.57 7.99 9.06
C LEU A 150 13.03 8.49 7.68
N ARG A 151 13.41 9.77 7.57
CA ARG A 151 14.01 10.32 6.34
C ARG A 151 15.36 9.68 6.04
N ASP A 152 16.18 9.44 7.06
CA ASP A 152 17.44 8.72 6.93
C ASP A 152 17.21 7.29 6.47
N PHE A 153 16.23 6.58 7.03
CA PHE A 153 15.85 5.26 6.54
C PHE A 153 15.42 5.30 5.08
N ALA A 154 14.53 6.24 4.72
CA ALA A 154 14.06 6.41 3.35
C ALA A 154 15.18 6.75 2.36
N ALA A 155 16.23 7.44 2.80
CA ALA A 155 17.39 7.80 1.97
C ALA A 155 18.42 6.66 1.78
N ARG A 156 18.26 5.49 2.41
CA ARG A 156 19.19 4.36 2.30
C ARG A 156 18.96 3.55 1.03
N CYS A 157 19.30 4.10 -0.15
CA CYS A 157 19.04 3.45 -1.45
C CYS A 157 19.49 1.98 -1.52
N SER A 158 20.62 1.63 -0.90
CA SER A 158 21.13 0.25 -0.89
C SER A 158 20.17 -0.75 -0.24
N THR A 159 19.38 -0.33 0.75
CA THR A 159 18.33 -1.15 1.37
C THR A 159 17.24 -1.53 0.36
N PHE A 160 16.93 -0.63 -0.57
CA PHE A 160 15.85 -0.78 -1.55
C PHE A 160 16.30 -1.36 -2.88
N ALA A 161 17.61 -1.60 -3.07
CA ALA A 161 18.14 -2.37 -4.19
C ALA A 161 18.15 -3.89 -3.92
N ILE A 162 17.63 -4.34 -2.78
CA ILE A 162 17.64 -5.75 -2.35
C ILE A 162 16.18 -6.18 -2.07
N PRO A 163 15.75 -7.40 -2.49
CA PRO A 163 14.39 -7.87 -2.21
C PRO A 163 14.07 -7.88 -0.71
N ASN A 164 13.29 -6.90 -0.26
CA ASN A 164 12.77 -6.80 1.10
C ASN A 164 11.41 -6.10 1.07
N LYS A 165 10.34 -6.88 0.94
CA LYS A 165 8.97 -6.36 0.81
C LYS A 165 8.59 -5.47 2.00
N LYS A 166 8.95 -5.89 3.22
CA LYS A 166 8.64 -5.13 4.44
C LYS A 166 9.24 -3.73 4.39
N ALA A 167 10.53 -3.61 4.05
CA ALA A 167 11.18 -2.31 3.95
C ALA A 167 10.51 -1.43 2.87
N ALA A 168 10.11 -2.00 1.74
CA ALA A 168 9.44 -1.27 0.67
C ALA A 168 8.06 -0.72 1.10
N TYR A 169 7.24 -1.50 1.82
CA TYR A 169 5.98 -0.98 2.40
C TYR A 169 6.24 0.08 3.49
N GLU A 170 7.28 -0.08 4.31
CA GLU A 170 7.63 0.96 5.28
C GLU A 170 8.07 2.25 4.58
N LEU A 171 8.77 2.18 3.45
CA LEU A 171 9.13 3.34 2.64
C LEU A 171 7.89 4.07 2.10
N THR A 172 6.90 3.36 1.55
CA THR A 172 5.67 3.99 1.04
C THR A 172 4.90 4.66 2.16
N HIS A 173 4.78 4.01 3.32
CA HIS A 173 4.10 4.57 4.50
C HIS A 173 4.81 5.82 5.06
N ILE A 174 6.16 5.86 5.05
CA ILE A 174 6.90 7.08 5.40
C ILE A 174 6.47 8.23 4.50
N VAL A 175 6.42 8.01 3.18
CA VAL A 175 6.00 9.04 2.24
C VAL A 175 4.54 9.44 2.47
N PHE A 176 3.64 8.48 2.69
CA PHE A 176 2.22 8.75 2.98
C PHE A 176 2.04 9.62 4.24
N TYR A 177 2.77 9.33 5.31
CA TYR A 177 2.66 10.12 6.54
C TYR A 177 3.35 11.48 6.40
N LEU A 178 4.52 11.56 5.76
CA LEU A 178 5.21 12.82 5.52
C LEU A 178 4.41 13.76 4.60
N SER A 179 3.70 13.23 3.61
CA SER A 179 2.86 14.01 2.70
C SER A 179 1.45 14.29 3.23
N GLU A 180 1.12 13.79 4.44
CA GLU A 180 -0.25 13.80 4.96
C GLU A 180 -1.26 13.21 3.96
N TYR A 181 -0.90 12.07 3.36
CA TYR A 181 -1.64 11.41 2.29
C TYR A 181 -1.89 12.34 1.09
N GLY A 182 -0.86 13.09 0.68
CA GLY A 182 -0.88 13.96 -0.51
C GLY A 182 -1.34 15.40 -0.27
N ARG A 183 -1.67 15.79 0.96
CA ARG A 183 -2.06 17.17 1.28
C ARG A 183 -0.90 18.16 1.25
N ARG A 184 0.33 17.68 1.38
CA ARG A 184 1.54 18.52 1.37
C ARG A 184 2.70 17.79 0.71
N ASP A 185 3.66 18.58 0.24
CA ASP A 185 4.94 18.07 -0.26
C ASP A 185 5.72 17.37 0.88
N PRO A 186 6.05 16.06 0.74
CA PRO A 186 6.85 15.33 1.72
C PRO A 186 8.30 15.83 1.82
N ARG A 187 8.78 16.62 0.85
CA ARG A 187 10.14 17.15 0.72
C ARG A 187 11.17 16.03 0.82
N LEU A 188 11.07 15.06 -0.08
CA LEU A 188 12.02 13.96 -0.15
C LEU A 188 13.39 14.46 -0.60
N SER A 189 14.45 13.78 -0.16
CA SER A 189 15.78 13.97 -0.72
C SER A 189 15.92 13.15 -2.01
N GLU A 190 16.85 13.54 -2.89
CA GLU A 190 17.18 12.78 -4.11
C GLU A 190 17.50 11.29 -3.81
N ALA A 191 18.09 11.01 -2.65
CA ALA A 191 18.35 9.65 -2.20
C ALA A 191 17.06 8.88 -1.83
N ALA A 192 16.08 9.55 -1.23
CA ALA A 192 14.77 8.94 -0.97
C ALA A 192 13.97 8.73 -2.27
N GLU A 193 14.07 9.65 -3.22
CA GLU A 193 13.50 9.47 -4.57
C GLU A 193 14.13 8.25 -5.28
N THR A 194 15.46 8.12 -5.23
CA THR A 194 16.19 6.96 -5.75
C THR A 194 15.74 5.66 -5.07
N SER A 195 15.45 5.71 -3.76
CA SER A 195 14.94 4.57 -3.01
C SER A 195 13.54 4.13 -3.48
N LEU A 196 12.65 5.08 -3.78
CA LEU A 196 11.35 4.79 -4.41
C LEU A 196 11.53 4.15 -5.78
N VAL A 197 12.47 4.64 -6.59
CA VAL A 197 12.79 4.04 -7.90
C VAL A 197 13.28 2.60 -7.73
N TYR A 198 14.20 2.33 -6.81
CA TYR A 198 14.73 0.97 -6.60
C TYR A 198 13.66 0.00 -6.06
N ALA A 199 12.87 0.44 -5.08
CA ALA A 199 11.75 -0.34 -4.57
C ALA A 199 10.73 -0.62 -5.69
N GLY A 200 10.46 0.36 -6.54
CA GLY A 200 9.54 0.24 -7.68
C GLY A 200 10.07 -0.72 -8.74
N THR A 201 11.37 -0.67 -9.05
CA THR A 201 12.02 -1.64 -9.94
C THR A 201 11.89 -3.06 -9.40
N LEU A 202 12.11 -3.28 -8.09
CA LEU A 202 11.90 -4.60 -7.48
C LEU A 202 10.45 -5.05 -7.55
N ALA A 203 9.49 -4.17 -7.21
CA ALA A 203 8.06 -4.49 -7.25
C ALA A 203 7.58 -4.82 -8.67
N PHE A 204 8.08 -4.07 -9.67
CA PHE A 204 7.80 -4.33 -11.08
C PHE A 204 8.41 -5.65 -11.57
N LEU A 205 9.67 -5.95 -11.21
CA LEU A 205 10.31 -7.24 -11.53
C LEU A 205 9.61 -8.42 -10.82
N ASP A 206 9.04 -8.22 -9.64
CA ASP A 206 8.28 -9.25 -8.91
C ASP A 206 6.83 -9.39 -9.41
N ARG A 207 6.40 -8.54 -10.35
CA ARG A 207 5.00 -8.41 -10.80
C ARG A 207 4.04 -8.19 -9.63
N ASN A 208 4.49 -7.44 -8.62
CA ASN A 208 3.71 -7.15 -7.43
C ASN A 208 2.92 -5.86 -7.60
N ALA A 209 1.69 -5.97 -8.13
CA ALA A 209 0.83 -4.82 -8.40
C ALA A 209 0.40 -4.07 -7.12
N ASP A 210 0.26 -4.77 -6.00
CA ASP A 210 -0.08 -4.19 -4.69
C ASP A 210 0.95 -3.16 -4.24
N LEU A 211 2.19 -3.63 -4.01
CA LEU A 211 3.30 -2.77 -3.60
C LEU A 211 3.65 -1.70 -4.65
N LEU A 212 3.61 -2.05 -5.95
CA LEU A 212 3.92 -1.06 -6.99
C LEU A 212 2.87 0.04 -7.07
N SER A 213 1.60 -0.24 -6.74
CA SER A 213 0.56 0.78 -6.64
C SER A 213 0.83 1.75 -5.51
N GLU A 214 1.24 1.26 -4.32
CA GLU A 214 1.66 2.13 -3.22
C GLU A 214 2.88 2.99 -3.59
N ILE A 215 3.87 2.41 -4.26
CA ILE A 215 5.05 3.14 -4.74
C ILE A 215 4.64 4.22 -5.74
N ALA A 216 3.73 3.92 -6.66
CA ALA A 216 3.23 4.89 -7.62
C ALA A 216 2.47 6.05 -6.93
N ILE A 217 1.70 5.77 -5.87
CA ILE A 217 1.05 6.80 -5.06
C ILE A 217 2.10 7.65 -4.32
N ALA A 218 3.10 7.01 -3.71
CA ALA A 218 4.17 7.70 -2.99
C ALA A 218 4.98 8.62 -3.93
N MET A 219 5.30 8.14 -5.13
CA MET A 219 5.92 8.95 -6.19
C MET A 219 5.02 10.12 -6.58
N HIS A 220 3.72 9.89 -6.79
CA HIS A 220 2.77 10.96 -7.11
C HIS A 220 2.71 12.04 -6.01
N TYR A 221 2.65 11.65 -4.73
CA TYR A 221 2.66 12.60 -3.61
C TYR A 221 3.96 13.38 -3.46
N ALA A 222 5.06 12.84 -3.99
CA ALA A 222 6.37 13.50 -4.01
C ALA A 222 6.67 14.23 -5.34
N ASP A 223 5.67 14.37 -6.22
CA ASP A 223 5.83 14.96 -7.57
C ASP A 223 6.90 14.26 -8.45
N ILE A 224 7.08 12.96 -8.24
CA ILE A 224 7.99 12.12 -9.01
C ILE A 224 7.19 11.43 -10.11
N GLN A 225 7.66 11.55 -11.35
CA GLN A 225 7.04 10.87 -12.49
C GLN A 225 7.15 9.34 -12.35
N VAL A 226 5.99 8.66 -12.33
CA VAL A 226 5.92 7.20 -12.36
C VAL A 226 6.32 6.71 -13.76
N PRO A 227 7.28 5.76 -13.88
CA PRO A 227 7.66 5.19 -15.17
C PRO A 227 6.48 4.60 -15.94
N GLN A 228 6.39 4.91 -17.24
CA GLN A 228 5.27 4.52 -18.08
C GLN A 228 5.02 2.99 -18.15
N PRO A 229 6.06 2.12 -18.25
CA PRO A 229 5.84 0.67 -18.19
C PRO A 229 5.20 0.20 -16.89
N TRP A 230 5.44 0.89 -15.77
CA TRP A 230 4.80 0.57 -14.49
C TRP A 230 3.33 0.96 -14.53
N VAL A 231 3.02 2.15 -15.06
CA VAL A 231 1.64 2.62 -15.25
C VAL A 231 0.83 1.61 -16.08
N GLU A 232 1.38 1.15 -17.20
CA GLU A 232 0.70 0.18 -18.08
C GLU A 232 0.48 -1.17 -17.40
N PHE A 233 1.47 -1.67 -16.66
CA PHE A 233 1.31 -2.89 -15.88
C PHE A 233 0.23 -2.75 -14.80
N LEU A 234 0.23 -1.65 -14.05
CA LEU A 234 -0.76 -1.38 -13.00
C LEU A 234 -2.18 -1.26 -13.56
N ASP A 235 -2.35 -0.57 -14.68
CA ASP A 235 -3.65 -0.46 -15.36
C ASP A 235 -4.16 -1.83 -15.81
N ASN A 236 -3.28 -2.64 -16.41
CA ASN A 236 -3.64 -3.99 -16.84
C ASN A 236 -3.99 -4.89 -15.65
N ALA A 237 -3.27 -4.76 -14.52
CA ALA A 237 -3.57 -5.50 -13.30
C ALA A 237 -4.95 -5.12 -12.74
N LEU A 238 -5.26 -3.82 -12.64
CA LEU A 238 -6.57 -3.34 -12.20
C LEU A 238 -7.70 -3.81 -13.14
N ASN A 239 -7.50 -3.71 -14.46
CA ASN A 239 -8.49 -4.15 -15.46
C ASN A 239 -8.75 -5.67 -15.42
N ALA A 240 -7.77 -6.46 -14.98
CA ALA A 240 -7.89 -7.91 -14.89
C ALA A 240 -8.49 -8.40 -13.57
N MET A 241 -8.66 -7.52 -12.57
CA MET A 241 -9.29 -7.87 -11.30
C MET A 241 -10.77 -8.23 -11.48
N ARG A 242 -11.23 -9.17 -10.67
CA ARG A 242 -12.61 -9.64 -10.66
C ARG A 242 -13.25 -9.39 -9.31
N VAL A 243 -14.40 -8.72 -9.34
CA VAL A 243 -15.29 -8.60 -8.19
C VAL A 243 -16.45 -9.56 -8.42
N THR A 244 -16.77 -10.39 -7.43
CA THR A 244 -17.93 -11.29 -7.48
C THR A 244 -18.80 -11.13 -6.23
N ALA A 245 -20.12 -11.16 -6.39
CA ALA A 245 -21.02 -11.23 -5.25
C ALA A 245 -20.98 -12.66 -4.69
N HIS A 246 -20.58 -12.81 -3.43
CA HIS A 246 -20.36 -14.13 -2.86
C HIS A 246 -20.66 -14.18 -1.37
N SER A 247 -21.34 -15.23 -0.91
CA SER A 247 -21.78 -15.39 0.48
C SER A 247 -20.79 -16.11 1.39
N ASP A 248 -19.70 -16.69 0.89
CA ASP A 248 -18.70 -17.35 1.76
C ASP A 248 -17.75 -16.31 2.37
N SER A 249 -18.13 -15.83 3.57
CA SER A 249 -17.51 -14.77 4.35
C SER A 249 -16.17 -15.11 5.03
N HIS A 250 -15.47 -16.17 4.62
CA HIS A 250 -14.34 -16.70 5.40
C HIS A 250 -13.06 -17.03 4.62
N ARG A 251 -12.99 -16.74 3.31
CA ARG A 251 -11.77 -16.99 2.52
C ARG A 251 -10.95 -15.72 2.34
N MET A 252 -9.62 -15.85 2.53
CA MET A 252 -8.67 -14.86 2.05
C MET A 252 -8.88 -14.60 0.56
N ASP A 253 -8.76 -13.34 0.18
CA ASP A 253 -8.92 -12.82 -1.17
C ASP A 253 -7.96 -11.63 -1.37
N ASP A 254 -7.97 -11.02 -2.54
CA ASP A 254 -7.03 -9.96 -2.94
C ASP A 254 -7.60 -8.55 -2.71
N TYR A 255 -8.39 -8.36 -1.63
CA TYR A 255 -9.05 -7.07 -1.36
C TYR A 255 -8.05 -5.90 -1.25
N HIS A 256 -6.89 -6.13 -0.62
CA HIS A 256 -5.91 -5.06 -0.40
C HIS A 256 -5.36 -4.57 -1.73
N GLU A 257 -4.96 -5.51 -2.60
CA GLU A 257 -4.49 -5.16 -3.95
C GLU A 257 -5.59 -4.43 -4.74
N TYR A 258 -6.85 -4.85 -4.62
CA TYR A 258 -7.99 -4.15 -5.21
C TYR A 258 -8.14 -2.72 -4.66
N LEU A 259 -8.08 -2.51 -3.34
CA LEU A 259 -8.20 -1.20 -2.73
C LEU A 259 -7.06 -0.28 -3.17
N VAL A 260 -5.80 -0.73 -3.08
CA VAL A 260 -4.64 0.09 -3.41
C VAL A 260 -4.58 0.39 -4.91
N ALA A 261 -4.93 -0.56 -5.79
CA ALA A 261 -4.97 -0.30 -7.23
C ALA A 261 -6.04 0.76 -7.59
N ASN A 262 -7.20 0.70 -6.96
CA ASN A 262 -8.25 1.71 -7.14
C ASN A 262 -7.90 3.06 -6.50
N TRP A 263 -7.24 3.05 -5.34
CA TRP A 263 -6.69 4.25 -4.71
C TRP A 263 -5.70 4.93 -5.65
N ARG A 264 -4.74 4.19 -6.19
CA ARG A 264 -3.78 4.69 -7.19
C ARG A 264 -4.50 5.27 -8.40
N SER A 265 -5.54 4.59 -8.90
CA SER A 265 -6.31 5.11 -10.04
C SER A 265 -7.02 6.43 -9.69
N ALA A 266 -7.64 6.53 -8.51
CA ALA A 266 -8.26 7.77 -8.04
C ALA A 266 -7.23 8.90 -7.91
N THR A 267 -6.12 8.63 -7.24
CA THR A 267 -5.07 9.61 -6.96
C THR A 267 -4.34 10.07 -8.22
N CYS A 268 -3.88 9.13 -9.06
CA CYS A 268 -3.06 9.49 -10.22
C CYS A 268 -3.88 9.83 -11.47
N ARG A 269 -5.17 9.49 -11.55
CA ARG A 269 -6.01 9.68 -12.75
C ARG A 269 -7.33 10.41 -12.50
N GLY A 270 -7.67 10.70 -11.25
CA GLY A 270 -8.94 11.33 -10.89
C GLY A 270 -10.16 10.40 -10.98
N ALA A 271 -9.96 9.08 -11.14
CA ALA A 271 -11.05 8.12 -11.18
C ALA A 271 -10.60 6.77 -10.57
N GLY A 272 -11.26 6.36 -9.50
CA GLY A 272 -11.07 5.04 -8.87
C GLY A 272 -12.39 4.28 -8.80
N PHE A 273 -12.29 2.98 -8.52
CA PHE A 273 -13.45 2.12 -8.31
C PHE A 273 -14.47 2.24 -9.44
N SER A 274 -14.08 2.15 -10.72
CA SER A 274 -14.99 2.22 -11.88
C SER A 274 -15.58 0.85 -12.29
N GLY A 275 -14.99 -0.24 -11.76
CA GLY A 275 -15.41 -1.61 -11.98
C GLY A 275 -16.76 -1.97 -11.35
N PRO A 276 -17.25 -3.20 -11.57
CA PRO A 276 -18.48 -3.69 -10.94
C PRO A 276 -18.36 -3.68 -9.41
N ILE A 277 -19.37 -3.10 -8.75
CA ILE A 277 -19.60 -3.16 -7.31
C ILE A 277 -21.02 -3.70 -7.09
N TYR A 278 -21.17 -4.61 -6.14
CA TYR A 278 -22.41 -5.30 -5.83
C TYR A 278 -22.86 -4.98 -4.40
N SER A 279 -24.15 -5.08 -4.14
CA SER A 279 -24.65 -5.07 -2.77
C SER A 279 -24.32 -6.37 -2.03
N GLY A 280 -24.08 -6.26 -0.72
CA GLY A 280 -23.84 -7.41 0.15
C GLY A 280 -22.38 -7.85 0.19
N ALA A 281 -22.17 -9.16 0.36
CA ALA A 281 -20.85 -9.75 0.46
C ALA A 281 -20.16 -9.81 -0.92
N MET A 282 -18.93 -9.32 -0.99
CA MET A 282 -18.10 -9.33 -2.20
C MET A 282 -16.77 -10.04 -1.98
N ARG A 283 -16.28 -10.67 -3.03
CA ARG A 283 -14.93 -11.22 -3.13
C ARG A 283 -14.15 -10.48 -4.22
N PHE A 284 -12.86 -10.23 -3.94
CA PHE A 284 -11.93 -9.57 -4.84
C PHE A 284 -10.83 -10.55 -5.24
N ASP A 285 -10.70 -10.82 -6.53
CA ASP A 285 -9.68 -11.73 -7.07
C ASP A 285 -8.77 -10.98 -8.04
N ALA A 286 -7.46 -10.97 -7.75
CA ALA A 286 -6.45 -10.52 -8.69
C ALA A 286 -6.28 -11.55 -9.80
N ALA A 287 -5.68 -11.12 -10.92
CA ALA A 287 -5.32 -12.07 -11.97
C ALA A 287 -4.29 -13.10 -11.44
N PRO A 288 -4.33 -14.36 -11.91
CA PRO A 288 -3.34 -15.35 -11.53
C PRO A 288 -1.91 -14.83 -11.78
N ARG A 289 -1.07 -14.89 -10.75
CA ARG A 289 0.33 -14.45 -10.85
C ARG A 289 1.15 -15.49 -11.62
N GLY A 290 1.91 -15.03 -12.62
CA GLY A 290 2.88 -15.86 -13.34
C GLY A 290 4.13 -16.16 -12.52
N THR A 291 5.19 -16.68 -13.16
CA THR A 291 6.52 -16.75 -12.53
C THR A 291 7.02 -15.34 -12.22
N SER A 292 7.83 -15.19 -11.17
CA SER A 292 8.41 -13.90 -10.78
C SER A 292 9.76 -13.72 -11.50
N PRO A 293 9.89 -12.77 -12.45
CA PRO A 293 11.17 -12.42 -13.06
C PRO A 293 12.24 -12.06 -12.02
N LEU A 294 11.85 -11.40 -10.93
CA LEU A 294 12.75 -11.07 -9.82
C LEU A 294 13.36 -12.32 -9.19
N ARG A 295 12.56 -13.38 -9.00
CA ARG A 295 13.03 -14.65 -8.45
C ARG A 295 14.02 -15.32 -9.40
N GLU A 296 13.67 -15.45 -10.67
CA GLU A 296 14.56 -16.05 -11.68
C GLU A 296 15.89 -15.29 -11.79
N LEU A 297 15.83 -13.96 -11.79
CA LEU A 297 17.02 -13.11 -11.80
C LEU A 297 17.87 -13.30 -10.54
N SER A 298 17.25 -13.37 -9.36
CA SER A 298 17.96 -13.60 -8.10
C SER A 298 18.64 -14.97 -8.06
N GLU A 299 17.94 -16.01 -8.52
CA GLU A 299 18.48 -17.38 -8.64
C GLU A 299 19.63 -17.43 -9.66
N CYS A 300 19.47 -16.79 -10.82
CA CYS A 300 20.51 -16.67 -11.85
C CYS A 300 21.80 -16.06 -11.29
N LEU A 301 21.71 -14.88 -10.64
CA LEU A 301 22.87 -14.21 -10.07
C LEU A 301 23.50 -15.00 -8.92
N PHE A 302 22.71 -15.70 -8.11
CA PHE A 302 23.21 -16.58 -7.08
C PHE A 302 24.03 -17.73 -7.68
N LEU A 303 23.51 -18.40 -8.72
CA LEU A 303 24.16 -19.53 -9.39
C LEU A 303 25.42 -19.12 -10.15
N LEU A 304 25.47 -17.92 -10.72
CA LEU A 304 26.67 -17.37 -11.36
C LEU A 304 27.85 -17.25 -10.38
N GLY A 305 27.60 -17.18 -9.07
CA GLY A 305 28.66 -17.22 -8.06
C GLY A 305 29.69 -16.11 -8.28
N ALA A 306 30.95 -16.46 -8.46
CA ALA A 306 32.04 -15.51 -8.70
C ALA A 306 32.02 -14.87 -10.10
N ASN A 307 31.22 -15.40 -11.02
CA ASN A 307 31.13 -14.91 -12.40
C ASN A 307 30.07 -13.80 -12.56
N ARG A 308 29.35 -13.42 -11.50
CA ARG A 308 28.43 -12.28 -11.55
C ARG A 308 29.22 -10.97 -11.46
N GLY A 309 28.90 -10.03 -12.33
CA GLY A 309 29.41 -8.66 -12.31
C GLY A 309 28.38 -7.66 -11.78
N ASP A 310 28.85 -6.47 -11.43
CA ASP A 310 28.06 -5.29 -11.08
C ASP A 310 27.71 -4.42 -12.29
N ASP A 311 28.44 -4.56 -13.40
CA ASP A 311 28.14 -3.91 -14.67
C ASP A 311 26.94 -4.57 -15.38
N TRP A 312 25.83 -3.83 -15.46
CA TRP A 312 24.64 -4.27 -16.19
C TRP A 312 24.93 -4.50 -17.68
N HIS A 313 25.73 -3.66 -18.33
CA HIS A 313 25.97 -3.78 -19.77
C HIS A 313 26.73 -5.05 -20.12
N GLY A 314 27.76 -5.40 -19.34
CA GLY A 314 28.47 -6.68 -19.46
C GLY A 314 27.61 -7.89 -19.08
N MET A 315 26.75 -7.77 -18.07
CA MET A 315 25.95 -8.90 -17.56
C MET A 315 24.65 -9.15 -18.33
N ARG A 316 24.11 -8.16 -19.05
CA ARG A 316 22.80 -8.22 -19.70
C ARG A 316 22.64 -9.43 -20.61
N GLN A 317 23.65 -9.76 -21.42
CA GLN A 317 23.56 -10.89 -22.35
C GLN A 317 23.55 -12.22 -21.58
N THR A 318 24.51 -12.41 -20.68
CA THR A 318 24.63 -13.64 -19.89
C THR A 318 23.37 -13.90 -19.05
N VAL A 319 22.86 -12.87 -18.37
CA VAL A 319 21.61 -12.98 -17.61
C VAL A 319 20.45 -13.27 -18.56
N GLY A 320 20.35 -12.56 -19.69
CA GLY A 320 19.27 -12.76 -20.65
C GLY A 320 19.24 -14.16 -21.29
N GLU A 321 20.37 -14.85 -21.43
CA GLU A 321 20.44 -16.22 -21.93
C GLU A 321 19.99 -17.27 -20.89
N LEU A 322 20.09 -16.95 -19.60
CA LEU A 322 19.78 -17.85 -18.49
C LEU A 322 18.35 -17.69 -17.96
N LEU A 323 17.67 -16.60 -18.28
CA LEU A 323 16.28 -16.34 -17.88
C LEU A 323 15.27 -16.92 -18.87
N SER A 324 14.05 -17.18 -18.38
CA SER A 324 12.92 -17.48 -19.26
C SER A 324 12.66 -16.33 -20.25
N PRO A 325 12.05 -16.60 -21.42
CA PRO A 325 11.67 -15.55 -22.36
C PRO A 325 10.84 -14.44 -21.72
N GLU A 326 9.90 -14.80 -20.85
CA GLU A 326 9.02 -13.88 -20.13
C GLU A 326 9.81 -13.02 -19.14
N ALA A 327 10.66 -13.63 -18.31
CA ALA A 327 11.48 -12.88 -17.35
C ALA A 327 12.47 -11.94 -18.04
N ARG A 328 13.03 -12.34 -19.18
CA ARG A 328 13.91 -11.50 -20.00
C ARG A 328 13.19 -10.27 -20.55
N VAL A 329 11.95 -10.41 -21.02
CA VAL A 329 11.15 -9.26 -21.51
C VAL A 329 10.94 -8.26 -20.37
N VAL A 330 10.46 -8.73 -19.21
CA VAL A 330 10.21 -7.85 -18.06
C VAL A 330 11.49 -7.19 -17.56
N LEU A 331 12.63 -7.91 -17.57
CA LEU A 331 13.93 -7.35 -17.20
C LEU A 331 14.35 -6.22 -18.15
N HIS A 332 14.17 -6.40 -19.46
CA HIS A 332 14.46 -5.33 -20.43
C HIS A 332 13.53 -4.15 -20.29
N GLU A 333 12.24 -4.37 -20.03
CA GLU A 333 11.29 -3.30 -19.72
C GLU A 333 11.68 -2.54 -18.45
N ALA A 334 12.07 -3.24 -17.38
CA ALA A 334 12.53 -2.62 -16.14
C ALA A 334 13.78 -1.75 -16.35
N ALA A 335 14.75 -2.23 -17.15
CA ALA A 335 15.94 -1.48 -17.49
C ALA A 335 15.65 -0.25 -18.35
N ALA A 336 14.72 -0.37 -19.31
CA ALA A 336 14.31 0.73 -20.17
C ALA A 336 13.43 1.77 -19.45
N ALA A 337 12.71 1.38 -18.40
CA ALA A 337 11.83 2.25 -17.64
C ALA A 337 12.60 3.33 -16.85
N VAL A 338 13.80 3.00 -16.37
CA VAL A 338 14.63 3.87 -15.51
C VAL A 338 16.12 3.74 -15.85
N PRO A 339 16.54 4.05 -17.09
CA PRO A 339 17.85 3.65 -17.62
C PRO A 339 19.04 4.19 -16.81
N ALA A 340 18.98 5.44 -16.35
CA ALA A 340 20.05 6.06 -15.57
C ALA A 340 20.18 5.42 -14.17
N GLN A 341 19.05 5.11 -13.54
CA GLN A 341 19.02 4.52 -12.20
C GLN A 341 19.23 3.00 -12.23
N PHE A 342 18.87 2.33 -13.33
CA PHE A 342 18.87 0.88 -13.41
C PHE A 342 20.27 0.28 -13.32
N GLU A 343 21.28 0.91 -13.93
CA GLU A 343 22.67 0.45 -13.84
C GLU A 343 23.15 0.48 -12.38
N ALA A 344 22.92 1.61 -11.70
CA ALA A 344 23.26 1.79 -10.29
C ALA A 344 22.44 0.87 -9.35
N PHE A 345 21.19 0.56 -9.73
CA PHE A 345 20.36 -0.44 -9.06
C PHE A 345 20.98 -1.83 -9.21
N PHE A 346 21.30 -2.23 -10.45
CA PHE A 346 21.81 -3.56 -10.78
C PHE A 346 23.14 -3.84 -10.09
N ALA A 347 24.06 -2.88 -10.06
CA ALA A 347 25.34 -3.01 -9.36
C ALA A 347 25.17 -3.42 -7.89
N ARG A 348 24.21 -2.79 -7.19
CA ARG A 348 23.88 -3.11 -5.79
C ARG A 348 23.11 -4.42 -5.67
N PHE A 349 22.16 -4.66 -6.57
CA PHE A 349 21.35 -5.86 -6.59
C PHE A 349 22.19 -7.12 -6.86
N ALA A 350 23.23 -7.03 -7.69
CA ALA A 350 24.10 -8.14 -8.04
C ALA A 350 25.03 -8.58 -6.91
N ARG A 351 25.36 -7.67 -5.96
CA ARG A 351 26.23 -7.96 -4.81
C ARG A 351 27.54 -8.65 -5.25
N ALA A 352 28.17 -8.14 -6.31
CA ALA A 352 29.37 -8.73 -6.90
C ALA A 352 30.63 -8.48 -6.05
N GLU A 353 30.68 -7.36 -5.31
CA GLU A 353 31.86 -6.91 -4.53
C GLU A 353 32.25 -7.82 -3.34
N GLY A 354 31.45 -8.84 -3.00
CA GLY A 354 31.59 -9.63 -1.78
C GLY A 354 32.74 -10.66 -1.71
N ARG A 355 33.74 -10.66 -2.60
CA ARG A 355 34.85 -11.65 -2.56
C ARG A 355 36.27 -11.13 -2.87
N GLY A 356 36.52 -9.82 -2.86
CA GLY A 356 37.88 -9.28 -3.09
C GLY A 356 38.81 -9.30 -1.87
N ALA A 357 38.30 -9.41 -0.63
CA ALA A 357 39.09 -9.23 0.60
C ALA A 357 39.47 -10.54 1.33
N GLY A 358 39.50 -11.66 0.61
CA GLY A 358 39.69 -12.98 1.22
C GLY A 358 40.63 -13.89 0.43
N ARG A 359 41.83 -13.41 0.09
CA ARG A 359 43.04 -14.20 -0.19
C ARG A 359 44.21 -13.28 -0.60
N SER A 360 44.96 -12.83 0.39
CA SER A 360 46.36 -12.44 0.23
C SER A 360 47.09 -12.72 1.54
N GLY A 361 47.87 -13.82 1.54
CA GLY A 361 48.77 -14.22 2.61
C GLY A 361 49.08 -15.72 2.53
N PRO A 362 50.27 -16.07 2.03
CA PRO A 362 51.25 -16.77 2.86
C PRO A 362 52.21 -15.81 3.53
#